data_AF-A0A5L4Q378-F1
#
_entry.id   AF-A0A5L4Q378-F1
#
_cell.length_a   1.000
_cell.length_b   1.000
_cell.length_c   1.000
_cell.angle_alpha   90.00
_cell.angle_beta   90.00
_cell.angle_gamma   90.00
#
_symmetry.space_group_name_H-M   'P 1'
#
loop_
_entity.id
_entity.type
_entity.pdbx_description
1 polymer ?
#
loop_
_entity_poly.entity_id
_entity_poly.type
_entity_poly.pdbx_seq_one_letter_code
_entity_poly.pdbx_strand_id
1 'polypeptide(L)'
;MCGQICKFSTFEFPKIKTDFITSIGSMCRVAHHLRKNHLRNLASPLDWMINDKLEVVFELFKSDFKDFFLSCSFVKNADDFIGKADVYRQVVRDDSNDMVAIHYFYSYEDLETQSERINKQARKRWVLIKDKICSSKNVVFMRSGEFDLETSKEFLHNVSKLF
;
A
#
# COMPACT_ATOMS: atom_id res chain seq x y z
N MET A 1 8.36 -38.81 10.93
CA MET A 1 9.32 -37.81 11.46
C MET A 1 8.53 -36.56 11.83
N CYS A 2 8.39 -36.31 13.13
CA CYS A 2 7.63 -35.18 13.68
C CYS A 2 8.44 -33.90 13.48
N GLY A 3 7.95 -32.97 12.66
CA GLY A 3 8.60 -31.70 12.38
C GLY A 3 8.69 -30.84 13.63
N GLN A 4 9.89 -30.35 13.94
CA GLN A 4 10.15 -29.38 14.99
C GLN A 4 9.22 -28.18 14.81
N ILE A 5 8.36 -27.95 15.80
CA ILE A 5 7.66 -26.68 15.97
C ILE A 5 8.75 -25.66 16.28
N CYS A 6 9.04 -24.75 15.35
CA CYS A 6 9.88 -23.60 15.61
C CYS A 6 9.31 -22.88 16.83
N LYS A 7 10.05 -22.90 17.95
CA LYS A 7 9.74 -22.08 19.11
C LYS A 7 9.90 -20.63 18.68
N PHE A 8 8.79 -19.98 18.31
CA PHE A 8 8.76 -18.54 18.22
C PHE A 8 9.05 -18.02 19.63
N SER A 9 10.18 -17.35 19.80
CA SER A 9 10.44 -16.58 21.01
C SER A 9 9.29 -15.60 21.18
N THR A 10 8.60 -15.67 22.32
CA THR A 10 7.61 -14.67 22.71
C THR A 10 8.35 -13.37 22.99
N PHE A 11 8.44 -12.52 21.98
CA PHE A 11 8.88 -11.16 22.16
C PHE A 11 7.74 -10.36 22.79
N GLU A 12 7.97 -9.81 23.97
CA GLU A 12 7.07 -8.81 24.53
C GLU A 12 7.34 -7.48 23.84
N PHE A 13 6.49 -7.16 22.87
CA PHE A 13 6.49 -5.84 22.25
C PHE A 13 5.66 -4.86 23.08
N PRO A 14 6.08 -3.58 23.15
CA PRO A 14 5.24 -2.54 23.71
C PRO A 14 3.87 -2.53 23.04
N LYS A 15 2.80 -2.44 23.85
CA LYS A 15 1.45 -2.29 23.33
C LYS A 15 1.29 -0.88 22.77
N ILE A 16 0.85 -0.79 21.51
CA ILE A 16 0.53 0.48 20.86
C ILE A 16 -0.98 0.71 20.97
N LYS A 17 -1.39 1.84 21.55
CA LYS A 17 -2.79 2.28 21.52
C LYS A 17 -3.05 2.94 20.17
N THR A 18 -4.07 2.47 19.45
CA THR A 18 -4.45 3.02 18.14
C THR A 18 -5.95 3.06 18.00
N ASP A 19 -6.46 4.13 17.38
CA ASP A 19 -7.86 4.29 17.01
C ASP A 19 -8.07 3.87 15.55
N PHE A 20 -7.05 4.03 14.71
CA PHE A 20 -7.09 3.65 13.30
C PHE A 20 -5.72 3.20 12.78
N ILE A 21 -5.71 2.09 12.07
CA ILE A 21 -4.52 1.53 11.40
C ILE A 21 -4.80 1.39 9.91
N THR A 22 -3.83 1.79 9.08
CA THR A 22 -3.93 1.64 7.63
C THR A 22 -2.59 1.27 7.00
N SER A 23 -2.65 0.53 5.90
CA SER A 23 -1.49 0.24 5.05
C SER A 23 -1.12 1.47 4.24
N ILE A 24 0.18 1.76 4.16
CA ILE A 24 0.74 2.78 3.28
C ILE A 24 1.59 2.20 2.14
N GLY A 25 1.36 0.92 1.78
CA GLY A 25 2.06 0.30 0.66
C GLY A 25 3.34 -0.42 1.08
N SER A 26 4.49 -0.10 0.47
CA SER A 26 5.73 -0.90 0.41
C SER A 26 5.60 -2.19 -0.37
N MET A 27 4.81 -3.14 0.14
CA MET A 27 4.65 -4.47 -0.41
C MET A 27 3.26 -5.02 -0.09
N CYS A 28 2.78 -5.91 -0.96
CA CYS A 28 1.51 -6.63 -0.83
C CYS A 28 1.33 -7.35 0.53
N ARG A 29 2.44 -7.77 1.16
CA ARG A 29 2.43 -8.46 2.45
C ARG A 29 1.85 -7.64 3.59
N VAL A 30 1.93 -6.31 3.54
CA VAL A 30 1.37 -5.45 4.60
C VAL A 30 -0.13 -5.63 4.66
N ALA A 31 -0.81 -5.45 3.51
CA ALA A 31 -2.25 -5.66 3.39
C ALA A 31 -2.66 -7.10 3.75
N HIS A 32 -1.86 -8.10 3.33
CA HIS A 32 -2.09 -9.51 3.69
C HIS A 32 -2.08 -9.72 5.20
N HIS A 33 -1.04 -9.26 5.91
CA HIS A 33 -0.91 -9.47 7.36
C HIS A 33 -1.92 -8.64 8.15
N LEU A 34 -2.24 -7.41 7.75
CA LEU A 34 -3.33 -6.64 8.37
C LEU A 34 -4.66 -7.38 8.23
N ARG A 35 -4.96 -7.94 7.04
CA ARG A 35 -6.18 -8.72 6.81
C ARG A 35 -6.21 -9.99 7.66
N LYS A 36 -5.11 -10.76 7.68
CA LYS A 36 -5.01 -12.03 8.42
C LYS A 36 -5.18 -11.85 9.93
N ASN A 37 -4.77 -10.69 10.47
CA ASN A 37 -4.87 -10.38 11.89
C ASN A 37 -6.10 -9.51 12.23
N HIS A 38 -7.06 -9.37 11.31
CA HIS A 38 -8.27 -8.56 11.51
C HIS A 38 -8.02 -7.07 11.82
N LEU A 39 -6.89 -6.54 11.36
CA LEU A 39 -6.47 -5.13 11.51
C LEU A 39 -6.72 -4.31 10.25
N ARG A 40 -7.21 -4.90 9.16
CA ARG A 40 -7.51 -4.16 7.91
C ARG A 40 -8.93 -3.58 7.95
N ASN A 41 -9.13 -2.51 8.72
CA ASN A 41 -10.44 -1.85 8.90
C ASN A 41 -10.99 -1.28 7.58
N LEU A 42 -10.14 -0.62 6.79
CA LEU A 42 -10.47 -0.10 5.47
C LEU A 42 -9.44 -0.61 4.45
N ALA A 43 -9.89 -0.78 3.20
CA ALA A 43 -8.99 -1.10 2.10
C ALA A 43 -8.26 0.17 1.65
N SER A 44 -6.94 0.19 1.76
CA SER A 44 -6.10 1.30 1.30
C SER A 44 -6.01 1.33 -0.23
N PRO A 45 -5.89 2.52 -0.86
CA PRO A 45 -5.45 2.63 -2.26
C PRO A 45 -4.08 1.98 -2.49
N LEU A 46 -3.23 1.98 -1.44
CA LEU A 46 -1.89 1.44 -1.45
C LEU A 46 -1.84 -0.04 -1.05
N ASP A 47 -2.99 -0.65 -0.74
CA ASP A 47 -3.05 -2.09 -0.56
C ASP A 47 -2.70 -2.77 -1.88
N TRP A 48 -1.81 -3.76 -1.79
CA TRP A 48 -1.39 -4.56 -2.94
C TRP A 48 -0.58 -3.78 -3.98
N MET A 49 -0.04 -2.63 -3.58
CA MET A 49 0.86 -1.80 -4.38
C MET A 49 2.30 -1.90 -3.86
N ILE A 50 3.27 -1.64 -4.75
CA ILE A 50 4.70 -1.75 -4.46
C ILE A 50 5.37 -0.40 -4.72
N ASN A 51 5.88 0.21 -3.66
CA ASN A 51 6.78 1.38 -3.66
C ASN A 51 7.28 1.59 -2.22
N ASP A 52 8.59 1.65 -2.02
CA ASP A 52 9.19 1.73 -0.68
C ASP A 52 9.44 3.17 -0.19
N LYS A 53 9.14 4.20 -1.01
CA LYS A 53 9.45 5.59 -0.70
C LYS A 53 8.30 6.26 0.05
N LEU A 54 8.58 6.76 1.27
CA LEU A 54 7.61 7.53 2.06
C LEU A 54 7.26 8.89 1.44
N GLU A 55 8.17 9.48 0.66
CA GLU A 55 7.90 10.73 -0.08
C GLU A 55 6.75 10.55 -1.08
N VAL A 56 6.69 9.40 -1.75
CA VAL A 56 5.63 9.08 -2.71
C VAL A 56 4.29 8.96 -2.01
N VAL A 57 4.26 8.28 -0.85
CA VAL A 57 3.05 8.18 -0.03
C VAL A 57 2.55 9.57 0.37
N PHE A 58 3.45 10.44 0.82
CA PHE A 58 3.09 11.79 1.24
C PHE A 58 2.50 12.63 0.08
N GLU A 59 3.13 12.61 -1.09
CA GLU A 59 2.61 13.35 -2.25
C GLU A 59 1.27 12.78 -2.75
N LEU A 60 1.03 11.47 -2.61
CA LEU A 60 -0.28 10.87 -2.90
C LEU A 60 -1.36 11.32 -1.91
N PHE A 61 -1.02 11.46 -0.62
CA PHE A 61 -1.95 11.99 0.39
C PHE A 61 -2.30 13.45 0.10
N LYS A 62 -1.29 14.26 -0.22
CA LYS A 62 -1.43 15.69 -0.52
C LYS A 62 -2.22 15.95 -1.80
N SER A 63 -2.07 15.10 -2.81
CA SER A 63 -2.81 15.19 -4.08
C SER A 63 -4.19 14.49 -4.03
N ASP A 64 -4.59 13.95 -2.88
CA ASP A 64 -5.83 13.17 -2.72
C ASP A 64 -5.99 12.03 -3.75
N PHE A 65 -4.88 11.43 -4.17
CA PHE A 65 -4.82 10.40 -5.22
C PHE A 65 -5.48 10.83 -6.54
N LYS A 66 -5.56 12.14 -6.82
CA LYS A 66 -6.31 12.70 -7.96
C LYS A 66 -5.94 12.04 -9.28
N ASP A 67 -4.64 11.93 -9.55
CA ASP A 67 -4.11 11.46 -10.83
C ASP A 67 -3.52 10.04 -10.77
N PHE A 68 -3.75 9.33 -9.66
CA PHE A 68 -3.18 8.01 -9.39
C PHE A 68 -3.55 6.99 -10.50
N PHE A 69 -2.53 6.42 -11.15
CA PHE A 69 -2.61 5.50 -12.29
C PHE A 69 -3.27 6.04 -13.57
N LEU A 70 -3.58 7.35 -13.68
CA LEU A 70 -4.10 7.91 -14.93
C LEU A 70 -3.05 7.95 -16.05
N SER A 71 -1.77 8.07 -15.68
CA SER A 71 -0.63 7.89 -16.58
C SER A 71 0.17 6.68 -16.11
N CYS A 72 0.14 5.59 -16.89
CA CYS A 72 0.85 4.37 -16.52
C CYS A 72 1.29 3.55 -17.73
N SER A 73 2.26 2.68 -17.50
CA SER A 73 2.87 1.85 -18.53
C SER A 73 3.10 0.41 -18.04
N PHE A 74 3.13 -0.54 -18.98
CA PHE A 74 3.48 -1.92 -18.67
C PHE A 74 4.96 -2.03 -18.30
N VAL A 75 5.25 -2.79 -17.25
CA VAL A 75 6.63 -3.10 -16.83
C VAL A 75 7.20 -4.21 -17.72
N LYS A 76 8.34 -3.93 -18.38
CA LYS A 76 8.98 -4.86 -19.32
C LYS A 76 9.42 -6.18 -18.67
N ASN A 77 9.83 -6.14 -17.40
CA ASN A 77 10.27 -7.32 -16.64
C ASN A 77 9.20 -7.78 -15.63
N ALA A 78 7.96 -7.95 -16.10
CA ALA A 78 6.84 -8.35 -15.24
C ALA A 78 7.11 -9.66 -14.47
N ASP A 79 7.85 -10.59 -15.08
CA ASP A 79 8.23 -11.87 -14.49
C ASP A 79 8.99 -11.73 -13.15
N ASP A 80 9.71 -10.62 -12.94
CA ASP A 80 10.42 -10.35 -11.69
C ASP A 80 9.46 -10.12 -10.51
N PHE A 81 8.20 -9.79 -10.79
CA PHE A 81 7.18 -9.48 -9.79
C PHE A 81 6.18 -10.63 -9.58
N ILE A 82 5.67 -11.22 -10.66
CA ILE A 82 4.57 -12.20 -10.61
C ILE A 82 5.01 -13.63 -10.95
N GLY A 83 6.25 -13.81 -11.44
CA GLY A 83 6.74 -15.07 -11.96
C GLY A 83 6.10 -15.46 -13.31
N LYS A 84 6.69 -16.45 -13.98
CA LYS A 84 6.34 -16.84 -15.36
C LYS A 84 4.96 -17.51 -15.54
N ALA A 85 4.27 -17.83 -14.44
CA ALA A 85 3.07 -18.68 -14.49
C ALA A 85 1.76 -17.90 -14.66
N ASP A 86 1.75 -16.58 -14.43
CA ASP A 86 0.52 -15.78 -14.43
C ASP A 86 0.36 -15.03 -15.76
N VAL A 87 -0.14 -15.73 -16.78
CA VAL A 87 -0.32 -15.19 -18.15
C VAL A 87 -1.44 -14.16 -18.27
N TYR A 88 -2.27 -14.02 -17.24
CA TYR A 88 -3.44 -13.12 -17.29
C TYR A 88 -3.18 -11.81 -16.58
N ARG A 89 -2.31 -11.77 -15.57
CA ARG A 89 -1.97 -10.53 -14.86
C ARG A 89 -0.91 -9.74 -15.60
N GLN A 90 -1.08 -8.43 -15.56
CA GLN A 90 -0.12 -7.48 -16.08
C GLN A 90 0.45 -6.64 -14.94
N VAL A 91 1.76 -6.42 -15.00
CA VAL A 91 2.46 -5.53 -14.08
C VAL A 91 2.47 -4.15 -14.71
N VAL A 92 1.85 -3.20 -14.02
CA VAL A 92 1.70 -1.82 -14.49
C VAL A 92 2.33 -0.89 -13.47
N ARG A 93 3.05 0.11 -13.96
CA ARG A 93 3.68 1.15 -13.15
C ARG A 93 3.03 2.49 -13.46
N ASP A 94 2.68 3.23 -12.42
CA ASP A 94 2.31 4.64 -12.52
C ASP A 94 3.55 5.47 -12.87
N ASP A 95 3.51 6.17 -13.99
CA ASP A 95 4.68 6.90 -14.51
C ASP A 95 4.97 8.19 -13.73
N SER A 96 4.03 8.66 -12.90
CA SER A 96 4.18 9.88 -12.11
C SER A 96 4.91 9.68 -10.79
N ASN A 97 4.88 8.45 -10.24
CA ASN A 97 5.32 8.18 -8.87
C ASN A 97 5.99 6.81 -8.69
N ASP A 98 6.19 6.05 -9.76
CA ASP A 98 6.81 4.72 -9.79
C ASP A 98 6.06 3.65 -8.96
N MET A 99 4.80 3.88 -8.57
CA MET A 99 3.99 2.86 -7.90
C MET A 99 3.71 1.70 -8.84
N VAL A 100 3.98 0.47 -8.39
CA VAL A 100 3.75 -0.74 -9.19
C VAL A 100 2.52 -1.49 -8.69
N ALA A 101 1.63 -1.82 -9.62
CA ALA A 101 0.44 -2.65 -9.41
C ALA A 101 0.65 -4.02 -10.08
N ILE A 102 0.54 -5.10 -9.29
CA ILE A 102 0.73 -6.48 -9.76
C ILE A 102 -0.55 -7.32 -9.73
N HIS A 103 -1.64 -6.77 -9.17
CA HIS A 103 -2.89 -7.48 -8.89
C HIS A 103 -4.14 -6.87 -9.54
N TYR A 104 -4.00 -5.72 -10.20
CA TYR A 104 -5.14 -4.90 -10.62
C TYR A 104 -5.35 -4.86 -12.14
N PHE A 105 -4.36 -5.25 -12.93
CA PHE A 105 -4.39 -5.17 -14.39
C PHE A 105 -4.35 -6.57 -15.02
N TYR A 106 -5.13 -6.74 -16.07
CA TYR A 106 -5.33 -8.01 -16.77
C TYR A 106 -5.24 -7.87 -18.28
N SER A 107 -4.71 -8.90 -18.95
CA SER A 107 -4.42 -8.89 -20.39
C SER A 107 -5.64 -8.86 -21.31
N TYR A 108 -6.83 -9.14 -20.79
CA TYR A 108 -8.08 -9.22 -21.55
C TYR A 108 -8.85 -7.90 -21.62
N GLU A 109 -8.36 -6.82 -20.99
CA GLU A 109 -8.99 -5.50 -20.96
C GLU A 109 -7.93 -4.44 -21.27
N ASP A 110 -8.31 -3.35 -21.93
CA ASP A 110 -7.35 -2.30 -22.29
C ASP A 110 -6.84 -1.56 -21.05
N LEU A 111 -5.65 -0.95 -21.18
CA LEU A 111 -4.98 -0.29 -20.07
C LEU A 111 -5.75 0.93 -19.58
N GLU A 112 -6.31 1.74 -20.48
CA GLU A 112 -7.00 2.99 -20.17
C GLU A 112 -8.24 2.73 -19.30
N THR A 113 -9.11 1.82 -19.72
CA THR A 113 -10.31 1.41 -18.97
C THR A 113 -9.97 0.91 -17.57
N GLN A 114 -8.93 0.07 -17.45
CA GLN A 114 -8.51 -0.47 -16.15
C GLN A 114 -7.94 0.63 -15.24
N SER A 115 -7.13 1.52 -15.80
CA SER A 115 -6.53 2.66 -15.11
C SER A 115 -7.56 3.62 -14.56
N GLU A 116 -8.56 4.01 -15.35
CA GLU A 116 -9.68 4.85 -14.88
C GLU A 116 -10.45 4.18 -13.73
N ARG A 117 -10.71 2.88 -13.85
CA ARG A 117 -11.40 2.10 -12.80
C ARG A 117 -10.59 2.04 -11.50
N ILE A 118 -9.28 1.84 -11.61
CA ILE A 118 -8.36 1.81 -10.45
C ILE A 118 -8.28 3.19 -9.80
N ASN A 119 -8.13 4.26 -10.58
CA ASN A 119 -8.13 5.63 -10.06
C ASN A 119 -9.44 5.93 -9.29
N LYS A 120 -10.59 5.65 -9.90
CA LYS A 120 -11.91 5.86 -9.27
C LYS A 120 -12.04 5.08 -7.96
N GLN A 121 -11.58 3.83 -7.93
CA GLN A 121 -11.59 3.00 -6.73
C GLN A 121 -10.63 3.54 -5.66
N ALA A 122 -9.42 3.94 -6.04
CA ALA A 122 -8.42 4.52 -5.15
C ALA A 122 -8.97 5.78 -4.47
N ARG A 123 -9.52 6.72 -5.25
CA ARG A 123 -10.10 7.95 -4.70
C ARG A 123 -11.27 7.68 -3.75
N LYS A 124 -12.15 6.73 -4.10
CA LYS A 124 -13.26 6.33 -3.20
C LYS A 124 -12.75 5.77 -1.87
N ARG A 125 -11.72 4.91 -1.91
CA ARG A 125 -11.10 4.36 -0.70
C ARG A 125 -10.40 5.44 0.13
N TRP A 126 -9.70 6.35 -0.55
CA TRP A 126 -8.97 7.43 0.08
C TRP A 126 -9.88 8.36 0.87
N VAL A 127 -11.04 8.74 0.33
CA VAL A 127 -12.00 9.61 1.05
C VAL A 127 -12.36 9.04 2.42
N LEU A 128 -12.64 7.74 2.50
CA LEU A 128 -12.98 7.06 3.76
C LEU A 128 -11.79 6.99 4.72
N ILE A 129 -10.59 6.79 4.20
CA ILE A 129 -9.36 6.72 4.99
C ILE A 129 -8.98 8.10 5.53
N LYS A 130 -9.04 9.14 4.69
CA LYS A 130 -8.79 10.53 5.06
C LYS A 130 -9.73 10.98 6.19
N ASP A 131 -11.02 10.67 6.08
CA ASP A 131 -11.99 10.92 7.15
C ASP A 131 -11.61 10.19 8.46
N LYS A 132 -11.17 8.92 8.37
CA LYS A 132 -10.69 8.18 9.54
C LYS A 132 -9.40 8.72 10.14
N ILE A 133 -8.48 9.24 9.32
CA ILE A 133 -7.27 9.91 9.81
C ILE A 133 -7.65 11.16 10.61
N CYS A 134 -8.48 12.04 10.04
CA CYS A 134 -8.87 13.30 10.68
C CYS A 134 -9.73 13.11 11.95
N SER A 135 -10.52 12.03 12.04
CA SER A 135 -11.39 11.75 13.20
C SER A 135 -10.72 10.92 14.31
N SER A 136 -9.50 10.42 14.09
CA SER A 136 -8.79 9.55 15.04
C SER A 136 -7.75 10.33 15.83
N LYS A 137 -7.54 9.98 17.12
CA LYS A 137 -6.47 10.60 17.93
C LYS A 137 -5.12 9.93 17.71
N ASN A 138 -5.13 8.61 17.52
CA ASN A 138 -3.93 7.80 17.37
C ASN A 138 -4.01 6.98 16.08
N VAL A 139 -3.31 7.44 15.04
CA VAL A 139 -3.24 6.77 13.73
C VAL A 139 -1.93 6.01 13.61
N VAL A 140 -2.01 4.77 13.13
CA VAL A 140 -0.84 3.94 12.81
C VAL A 140 -0.75 3.73 11.31
N PHE A 141 0.34 4.17 10.71
CA PHE A 141 0.69 3.87 9.32
C PHE A 141 1.58 2.63 9.27
N MET A 142 1.12 1.58 8.59
CA MET A 142 1.83 0.31 8.50
C MET A 142 2.55 0.20 7.16
N ARG A 143 3.85 -0.11 7.21
CA ARG A 143 4.66 -0.49 6.06
C ARG A 143 5.57 -1.66 6.40
N SER A 144 6.14 -2.28 5.38
CA SER A 144 7.24 -3.23 5.46
C SER A 144 8.47 -2.67 4.75
N GLY A 145 9.63 -3.28 4.95
CA GLY A 145 10.90 -2.83 4.37
C GLY A 145 11.84 -2.25 5.41
N GLU A 146 12.90 -1.61 4.93
CA GLU A 146 13.91 -1.02 5.81
C GLU A 146 13.33 0.16 6.61
N PHE A 147 13.59 0.11 7.92
CA PHE A 147 13.20 1.15 8.85
C PHE A 147 14.32 2.19 8.92
N ASP A 148 14.04 3.38 8.41
CA ASP A 148 14.85 4.56 8.65
C ASP A 148 14.09 5.52 9.57
N LEU A 149 14.71 5.84 10.70
CA LEU A 149 14.06 6.62 11.76
C LEU A 149 13.85 8.08 11.33
N GLU A 150 14.81 8.68 10.64
CA GLU A 150 14.75 10.09 10.27
C GLU A 150 13.71 10.33 9.17
N THR A 151 13.70 9.50 8.11
CA THR A 151 12.67 9.53 7.07
C THR A 151 11.28 9.26 7.66
N SER A 152 11.18 8.35 8.64
CA SER A 152 9.90 8.08 9.31
C SER A 152 9.42 9.26 10.16
N LYS A 153 10.32 9.94 10.89
CA LYS A 153 9.99 11.16 11.65
C LYS A 153 9.55 12.28 10.72
N GLU A 154 10.28 12.50 9.63
CA GLU A 154 9.96 13.53 8.65
C GLU A 154 8.60 13.27 8.00
N PHE A 155 8.34 12.04 7.58
CA PHE A 155 7.03 11.63 7.06
C PHE A 155 5.91 11.93 8.06
N LEU A 156 6.05 11.50 9.32
CA LEU A 156 5.03 11.73 10.35
C LEU A 156 4.83 13.22 10.65
N HIS A 157 5.90 14.01 10.69
CA HIS A 157 5.83 15.46 10.85
C HIS A 157 5.07 16.11 9.69
N ASN A 158 5.40 15.75 8.44
CA ASN A 158 4.73 16.29 7.26
C ASN A 158 3.26 15.89 7.19
N VAL A 159 2.93 14.64 7.52
CA VAL A 159 1.54 14.15 7.59
C VAL A 159 0.75 14.88 8.69
N SER A 160 1.35 15.16 9.85
CA SER A 160 0.69 15.89 10.95
C SER A 160 0.38 17.36 10.63
N LYS A 161 1.04 17.93 9.60
CA LYS A 161 0.71 19.27 9.10
C LYS A 161 -0.39 19.23 8.03
N LEU A 162 -0.60 18.07 7.42
CA LEU A 162 -1.58 17.88 6.34
C LEU A 162 -2.99 17.54 6.88
N PHE A 163 -3.08 16.88 8.04
CA PHE A 163 -4.33 16.48 8.69
C PHE A 163 -4.37 16.99 10.13
#